data_AF-A0A961MMF8-F1
#
_entry.id   AF-A0A961MMF8-F1
#
_cell.length_a   1.000
_cell.length_b   1.000
_cell.length_c   1.000
_cell.angle_alpha   90.00
_cell.angle_beta   90.00
_cell.angle_gamma   90.00
#
_symmetry.space_group_name_H-M   'P 1'
#
loop_
_entity.id
_entity.type
_entity.pdbx_description
1 polymer ?
#
loop_
_entity_poly.entity_id
_entity_poly.type
_entity_poly.pdbx_seq_one_letter_code
_entity_poly.pdbx_strand_id
1 'polypeptide(L)' 'EPEAVRAALAATRDFAGVTGTIGYAPGSRIPAKSVTIIGVESGRQSFVASVLPREIPQPE' A
#
# COMPACT_ATOMS: atom_id res chain seq x y z
N GLU A 1 -9.22 2.24 -25.16
CA GLU A 1 -8.10 3.21 -25.10
C GLU A 1 -7.21 2.95 -23.90
N PRO A 2 -5.93 2.56 -24.11
CA PRO A 2 -5.00 2.27 -23.02
C PRO A 2 -4.62 3.49 -22.16
N GLU A 3 -4.60 4.70 -22.73
CA GLU A 3 -4.22 5.91 -22.01
C GLU A 3 -5.21 6.29 -20.92
N ALA A 4 -6.51 6.24 -21.22
CA ALA A 4 -7.57 6.52 -20.25
C ALA A 4 -7.49 5.58 -19.02
N VAL A 5 -7.19 4.30 -19.25
CA VAL A 5 -7.02 3.32 -18.16
C VAL A 5 -5.79 3.67 -17.30
N ARG A 6 -4.66 4.04 -17.93
CA ARG A 6 -3.46 4.44 -17.19
C ARG A 6 -3.70 5.69 -16.36
N ALA A 7 -4.41 6.67 -16.91
CA ALA A 7 -4.77 7.88 -16.20
C ALA A 7 -5.68 7.59 -15.00
N ALA A 8 -6.70 6.74 -15.18
CA ALA A 8 -7.60 6.34 -14.10
C ALA A 8 -6.86 5.61 -12.97
N LEU A 9 -5.97 4.66 -13.30
CA LEU A 9 -5.16 3.95 -12.31
C LEU A 9 -4.26 4.91 -11.52
N ALA A 10 -3.57 5.83 -12.20
CA ALA A 10 -2.71 6.83 -11.55
C ALA A 10 -3.49 7.82 -10.67
N ALA A 11 -4.78 8.04 -10.95
CA ALA A 11 -5.66 8.89 -10.15
C ALA A 11 -6.30 8.17 -8.95
N THR A 12 -6.03 6.87 -8.74
CA THR A 12 -6.62 6.09 -7.65
C THR A 12 -6.20 6.65 -6.29
N ARG A 13 -7.21 6.98 -5.48
CA ARG A 13 -7.07 7.45 -4.10
C ARG A 13 -8.11 6.75 -3.23
N ASP A 14 -7.75 6.53 -1.97
CA ASP A 14 -8.65 6.03 -0.93
C ASP A 14 -9.41 4.74 -1.32
N PHE A 15 -8.85 3.92 -2.19
CA PHE A 15 -9.48 2.69 -2.65
C PHE A 15 -9.42 1.64 -1.53
N ALA A 16 -10.58 1.29 -0.97
CA ALA A 16 -10.70 0.29 0.09
C ALA A 16 -10.50 -1.13 -0.49
N GLY A 17 -9.26 -1.63 -0.45
CA GLY A 17 -8.92 -2.98 -0.85
C GLY A 17 -8.92 -3.97 0.32
N VAL A 18 -8.78 -5.25 0.00
CA VAL A 18 -8.70 -6.34 1.01
C VAL A 18 -7.51 -6.16 1.97
N THR A 19 -6.42 -5.56 1.50
CA THR A 19 -5.19 -5.34 2.30
C THR A 19 -5.15 -3.97 2.98
N GLY A 20 -6.26 -3.23 2.95
CA GLY A 20 -6.36 -1.85 3.43
C GLY A 20 -6.56 -0.85 2.30
N THR A 21 -6.39 0.42 2.63
CA THR A 21 -6.60 1.54 1.71
C THR A 21 -5.40 1.70 0.78
N ILE A 22 -5.67 1.84 -0.53
CA ILE A 22 -4.68 1.97 -1.59
C ILE A 22 -4.84 3.33 -2.27
N GLY A 23 -3.71 4.02 -2.48
CA GLY A 23 -3.65 5.22 -3.32
C GLY A 23 -2.23 5.47 -3.84
N TYR A 24 -2.11 6.34 -4.84
CA TYR A 24 -0.83 6.68 -5.46
C TYR A 24 -0.48 8.16 -5.26
N ALA A 25 0.77 8.43 -4.92
CA ALA A 25 1.32 9.78 -4.95
C ALA A 25 1.53 10.23 -6.41
N PRO A 26 1.44 11.55 -6.71
CA PRO A 26 1.69 12.06 -8.06
C PRO A 26 3.04 11.60 -8.62
N GLY A 27 3.05 11.10 -9.85
CA GLY A 27 4.26 10.60 -10.51
C GLY A 27 4.76 9.23 -10.02
N SER A 28 4.19 8.68 -8.95
CA SER A 28 4.54 7.35 -8.44
C SER A 28 3.54 6.30 -8.91
N ARG A 29 4.04 5.11 -9.24
CA ARG A 29 3.23 3.89 -9.46
C ARG A 29 3.37 2.89 -8.32
N ILE A 30 4.01 3.30 -7.22
CA ILE A 30 4.08 2.52 -6.00
C ILE A 30 2.98 3.02 -5.07
N PRO A 31 2.05 2.14 -4.65
CA PRO A 31 0.95 2.55 -3.80
C PRO A 31 1.42 2.82 -2.38
N ALA A 32 0.91 3.89 -1.78
CA ALA A 32 0.98 4.07 -0.34
C ALA A 32 -0.08 3.17 0.30
N LYS A 33 0.36 2.21 1.12
CA LYS A 33 -0.51 1.34 1.91
C LYS A 33 0.13 1.01 3.25
N SER A 34 -0.69 0.68 4.24
CA SER A 34 -0.20 0.27 5.55
C SER A 34 0.49 -1.10 5.49
N VAL A 35 1.48 -1.27 6.36
CA VAL A 35 2.17 -2.53 6.64
C VAL A 35 1.67 -3.06 7.98
N THR A 36 1.41 -4.36 8.06
CA THR A 36 1.05 -5.03 9.31
C THR A 36 2.27 -5.70 9.92
N ILE A 37 2.52 -5.43 11.20
CA ILE A 37 3.56 -6.06 12.00
C ILE A 37 2.92 -7.19 12.80
N ILE A 38 3.41 -8.40 12.59
CA ILE A 38 2.99 -9.61 13.31
C ILE A 38 4.15 -10.09 14.19
N GLY A 39 3.86 -10.30 15.47
CA GLY A 39 4.77 -10.92 16.42
C GLY A 39 4.65 -12.43 16.37
N VAL A 40 5.76 -13.14 16.57
CA VAL A 40 5.79 -14.61 16.69
C VAL A 40 6.43 -14.99 18.01
N GLU A 41 5.62 -15.53 18.92
CA GLU A 41 6.06 -15.98 20.24
C GLU A 41 5.56 -17.41 20.48
N SER A 42 6.47 -18.32 20.86
CA SER A 42 6.16 -19.74 21.06
C SER A 42 5.39 -20.39 19.90
N GLY A 43 5.70 -20.00 18.66
CA GLY A 43 5.05 -20.52 17.46
C GLY A 43 3.65 -19.94 17.16
N ARG A 44 3.17 -18.99 17.97
CA ARG A 44 1.89 -18.31 17.75
C ARG A 44 2.09 -16.92 17.18
N GLN A 45 1.29 -16.60 16.17
CA GLN A 45 1.24 -15.26 15.57
C GLN A 45 0.27 -14.36 16.34
N SER A 46 0.65 -13.12 16.57
CA SER A 46 -0.21 -12.08 17.14
C SER A 46 -0.07 -10.77 16.37
N PHE A 47 -1.17 -10.02 16.26
CA PHE A 47 -1.14 -8.67 15.72
C PHE A 47 -0.41 -7.74 16.71
N VAL A 48 0.57 -7.00 16.20
CA VAL A 48 1.32 -6.02 17.00
C VAL A 48 0.89 -4.61 16.62
N ALA A 49 0.98 -4.25 15.34
CA ALA A 49 0.66 -2.91 14.88
C ALA A 49 0.36 -2.88 13.37
N SER A 50 -0.28 -1.79 12.92
CA SER A 50 -0.35 -1.41 11.52
C SER A 50 0.25 -0.02 11.37
N VAL A 51 1.16 0.16 10.41
CA VAL A 51 1.92 1.40 10.23
C VAL A 51 1.89 1.80 8.76
N LEU A 52 1.56 3.06 8.48
CA LEU A 52 1.80 3.65 7.16
C LEU A 52 3.27 4.09 7.08
N PRO A 53 4.07 3.58 6.12
CA PRO A 53 5.46 3.99 5.97
C PRO A 53 5.59 5.49 5.66
N ARG A 54 6.59 6.14 6.25
CA ARG A 54 6.90 7.55 5.96
C ARG A 54 7.60 7.73 4.62
N GLU A 55 8.36 6.74 4.22
CA GLU A 55 9.15 6.73 2.99
C GLU A 55 8.92 5.42 2.25
N ILE A 56 8.81 5.53 0.92
CA ILE A 56 8.64 4.39 0.01
C ILE A 56 9.83 4.46 -0.96
N PRO A 57 10.80 3.52 -0.85
CA PRO A 57 11.96 3.53 -1.73
C PRO A 57 11.58 3.28 -3.19
N GLN A 58 12.35 3.84 -4.11
CA GLN A 58 12.21 3.52 -5.54
C GLN A 58 12.78 2.13 -5.83
N PRO A 59 12.29 1.44 -6.88
CA PRO A 59 12.85 0.16 -7.31
C PRO A 59 14.27 0.37 -7.84
N GLU A 60 15.14 -0.64 -7.67
CA GLU A 60 16.47 -0.72 -8.31
C GLU A 60 16.38 -0.90 -9.83
#